data_AF-F0R027-F1
#
_entry.id   AF-F0R027-F1
#
_cell.length_a   1.000
_cell.length_b   1.000
_cell.length_c   1.000
_cell.angle_alpha   90.00
_cell.angle_beta   90.00
_cell.angle_gamma   90.00
#
_symmetry.space_group_name_H-M   'P 1'
#
loop_
_entity.id
_entity.type
_entity.pdbx_description
1 polymer ?
#
loop_
_entity_poly.entity_id
_entity_poly.type
_entity_poly.pdbx_seq_one_letter_code
_entity_poly.pdbx_strand_id
1 'polypeptide(L)'
;MKKEESFVHDHSCIRAVEIYRLCKVEGLDNSALMKKFGISRTTLYRILSTFERENPQIAEQMKRQGKDVTPEDYKRLQNELARLKKELERERLRADFYEEMVAFGEEVYGIRLKKAGTK
;
A
#
# COMPACT_ATOMS: atom_id res chain seq x y z
N MET A 1 16.93 28.24 -37.78
CA MET A 1 15.98 28.99 -36.91
C MET A 1 14.85 28.03 -36.54
N LYS A 2 14.58 27.65 -35.30
CA LYS A 2 15.00 28.13 -33.98
C LYS A 2 15.05 26.94 -32.99
N LYS A 3 16.07 27.00 -32.12
CA LYS A 3 16.22 26.42 -30.78
C LYS A 3 16.11 24.90 -30.63
N GLU A 4 17.26 24.25 -30.73
CA GLU A 4 17.66 23.18 -29.82
C GLU A 4 17.35 23.66 -28.39
N GLU A 5 16.30 23.09 -27.79
CA GLU A 5 16.03 23.27 -26.36
C GLU A 5 17.15 22.56 -25.61
N SER A 6 18.13 23.35 -25.20
CA SER A 6 19.16 22.99 -24.25
C SER A 6 18.51 22.33 -23.04
N PHE A 7 18.53 21.00 -23.01
CA PHE A 7 18.21 20.21 -21.82
C PHE A 7 19.36 20.46 -20.85
N VAL A 8 19.28 21.57 -20.11
CA VAL A 8 20.29 22.00 -19.16
C VAL A 8 20.53 20.83 -18.22
N HIS A 9 21.75 20.32 -18.23
CA HIS A 9 22.24 19.27 -17.34
C HIS A 9 22.41 19.89 -15.93
N ASP A 10 21.30 20.33 -15.36
CA ASP A 10 21.23 20.90 -14.02
C ASP A 10 20.97 19.76 -13.04
N HIS A 11 21.93 19.46 -12.17
CA HIS A 11 21.79 18.48 -11.09
C HIS A 11 20.52 18.73 -10.24
N SER A 12 20.04 19.97 -10.20
CA SER A 12 18.78 20.36 -9.57
C SER A 12 17.54 19.73 -10.22
N CYS A 13 17.50 19.65 -11.56
CA CYS A 13 16.39 19.07 -12.31
C CYS A 13 16.28 17.56 -12.08
N ILE A 14 17.41 16.84 -12.13
CA ILE A 14 17.46 15.39 -11.88
C ILE A 14 16.95 15.07 -10.47
N ARG A 15 17.37 15.87 -9.49
CA ARG A 15 16.93 15.72 -8.09
C ARG A 15 15.43 15.96 -7.92
N ALA A 16 14.86 16.96 -8.58
CA ALA A 16 13.44 17.25 -8.52
C ALA A 16 12.59 16.13 -9.13
N VAL A 17 13.03 15.59 -10.28
CA VAL A 17 12.40 14.43 -10.94
C VAL A 17 12.39 13.21 -10.02
N GLU A 18 13.53 12.89 -9.39
CA GLU A 18 13.62 11.74 -8.48
C GLU A 18 12.73 11.90 -7.24
N ILE A 19 12.72 13.08 -6.61
CA ILE A 19 11.85 13.38 -5.47
C ILE A 19 10.38 13.22 -5.87
N TYR A 20 9.99 13.73 -7.04
CA TYR A 20 8.62 13.63 -7.53
C TYR A 20 8.22 12.17 -7.82
N ARG A 21 9.09 11.40 -8.48
CA ARG A 21 8.89 9.97 -8.74
C ARG A 21 8.66 9.19 -7.44
N LEU A 22 9.58 9.31 -6.48
CA LEU A 22 9.50 8.56 -5.22
C LEU A 22 8.24 8.93 -4.43
N CYS A 23 7.84 10.20 -4.43
CA CYS A 23 6.65 10.67 -3.72
C CYS A 23 5.33 10.25 -4.39
N LYS A 24 5.20 10.48 -5.70
CA LYS A 24 3.92 10.38 -6.41
C LYS A 24 3.71 9.08 -7.17
N VAL A 25 4.78 8.42 -7.58
CA VAL A 25 4.72 7.16 -8.34
C VAL A 25 4.89 5.98 -7.39
N GLU A 26 5.91 6.03 -6.53
CA GLU A 26 6.22 4.92 -5.63
C GLU A 26 5.52 5.02 -4.27
N GLY A 27 4.95 6.18 -3.94
CA GLY A 27 4.18 6.42 -2.71
C GLY A 27 5.04 6.47 -1.44
N LEU A 28 6.32 6.85 -1.56
CA LEU A 28 7.22 6.95 -0.41
C LEU A 28 6.77 8.05 0.55
N ASP A 29 6.86 7.78 1.85
CA ASP A 29 6.45 8.75 2.88
C ASP A 29 7.29 10.04 2.84
N ASN A 30 6.62 11.17 3.09
CA ASN A 30 7.24 12.50 3.07
C ASN A 30 8.34 12.64 4.12
N SER A 31 8.21 12.02 5.30
CA SER A 31 9.25 12.05 6.34
C SER A 31 10.48 11.28 5.91
N ALA A 32 10.29 10.12 5.26
CA ALA A 32 11.38 9.33 4.68
C ALA A 32 12.11 10.10 3.57
N LEU A 33 11.38 10.80 2.70
CA LEU A 33 11.96 11.67 1.67
C LEU A 33 12.76 12.83 2.28
N MET A 34 12.22 13.51 3.29
CA MET A 34 12.90 14.59 3.98
C MET A 34 14.24 14.12 4.57
N LYS A 35 14.27 12.94 5.20
CA LYS A 35 15.50 12.34 5.74
C LYS A 35 16.47 11.93 4.63
N LYS A 36 16.00 11.25 3.59
CA LYS A 36 16.83 10.75 2.47
C LYS A 36 17.56 11.89 1.75
N PHE A 37 16.86 12.99 1.51
CA PHE A 37 17.39 14.12 0.75
C PHE A 37 17.91 15.26 1.64
N GLY A 38 17.76 15.16 2.97
CA GLY A 38 18.17 16.21 3.90
C GLY A 38 17.44 17.54 3.68
N ILE A 39 16.15 17.50 3.33
CA ILE A 39 15.37 18.70 3.00
C ILE A 39 14.27 18.97 4.03
N SER A 40 13.96 20.26 4.22
CA SER A 40 12.82 20.66 5.03
C SER A 40 11.50 20.32 4.33
N ARG A 41 10.43 20.25 5.13
CA ARG A 41 9.06 20.02 4.65
C ARG A 41 8.65 21.06 3.60
N THR A 42 8.92 22.34 3.87
CA THR A 42 8.60 23.43 2.95
C THR A 42 9.31 23.28 1.61
N THR A 43 10.60 22.89 1.64
CA THR A 43 11.38 22.65 0.43
C THR A 43 10.82 21.48 -0.37
N LEU A 44 10.42 20.38 0.29
CA LEU A 44 9.79 19.24 -0.37
C LEU A 44 8.52 19.65 -1.12
N TYR A 45 7.57 20.31 -0.45
CA TYR A 45 6.33 20.74 -1.09
C TYR A 45 6.58 21.74 -2.22
N ARG A 46 7.54 22.66 -2.04
CA ARG A 46 7.94 23.59 -3.10
C ARG A 46 8.43 22.84 -4.33
N ILE A 47 9.34 21.88 -4.16
CA ILE A 47 9.86 21.05 -5.27
C ILE A 47 8.72 20.34 -5.99
N LEU A 48 7.81 19.68 -5.26
CA LEU A 48 6.67 18.97 -5.85
C LEU A 48 5.78 19.93 -6.67
N SER A 49 5.41 21.07 -6.08
CA SER A 49 4.54 22.06 -6.74
C SER A 49 5.19 22.72 -7.94
N THR A 50 6.48 23.04 -7.87
CA THR A 50 7.24 23.64 -8.96
C THR A 50 7.38 22.63 -10.11
N PHE A 51 7.67 21.37 -9.79
CA PHE A 51 7.78 20.32 -10.80
C PHE A 51 6.48 20.14 -11.60
N GLU A 52 5.33 20.06 -10.94
CA GLU A 52 4.02 19.96 -11.61
C GLU A 52 3.73 21.19 -12.48
N ARG A 53 4.08 22.38 -12.00
CA ARG A 53 3.84 23.64 -12.73
C ARG A 53 4.72 23.76 -13.97
N GLU A 54 5.99 23.37 -13.87
CA GLU A 54 6.95 23.47 -14.97
C GLU A 54 6.81 22.32 -15.97
N ASN A 55 6.37 21.15 -15.51
CA ASN A 55 6.31 19.94 -16.34
C ASN A 55 4.94 19.23 -16.24
N PRO A 56 3.83 19.90 -16.58
CA PRO A 56 2.49 19.34 -16.37
C PRO A 56 2.23 18.04 -17.14
N GLN A 57 2.73 17.93 -18.38
CA GLN A 57 2.55 16.72 -19.19
C GLN A 57 3.33 15.52 -18.63
N ILE A 58 4.58 15.75 -18.18
CA ILE A 58 5.44 14.71 -17.60
C ILE A 58 4.85 14.25 -16.25
N ALA A 59 4.42 15.19 -15.42
CA ALA A 59 3.78 14.91 -14.14
C ALA A 59 2.54 14.01 -14.28
N GLU A 60 1.69 14.28 -15.28
CA GLU A 60 0.53 13.45 -15.61
C GLU A 60 0.93 12.06 -16.11
N GLN A 61 1.91 11.96 -17.00
CA GLN A 61 2.40 10.67 -17.47
C GLN A 61 2.98 9.82 -16.33
N MET A 62 3.78 10.40 -15.45
CA MET A 62 4.35 9.71 -14.29
C MET A 62 3.28 9.22 -13.32
N LYS A 63 2.25 10.03 -13.05
CA LYS A 63 1.10 9.64 -12.22
C LYS A 63 0.34 8.46 -12.82
N ARG A 64 0.17 8.43 -14.15
CA ARG A 64 -0.50 7.34 -14.87
C ARG A 64 0.32 6.05 -14.88
N GLN A 65 1.65 6.17 -14.90
CA GLN A 65 2.54 5.00 -14.85
C GLN A 65 2.43 4.26 -13.52
N GLY A 66 2.09 4.94 -12.41
CA GLY A 66 1.84 4.31 -11.11
C GLY A 66 3.01 3.46 -10.61
N LYS A 67 2.82 2.77 -9.47
CA LYS A 67 3.80 1.79 -9.01
C LYS A 67 3.77 0.62 -9.99
N ASP A 68 4.87 0.35 -10.70
CA ASP A 68 5.02 -0.86 -11.51
C ASP A 68 4.74 -2.06 -10.60
N VAL A 69 3.52 -2.59 -10.64
CA VAL A 69 3.13 -3.77 -9.88
C VAL A 69 3.91 -4.91 -10.50
N THR A 70 4.97 -5.35 -9.81
CA THR A 70 5.80 -6.42 -10.34
C THR A 70 5.01 -7.73 -10.29
N PRO A 71 5.27 -8.68 -11.22
CA PRO A 71 4.65 -10.01 -11.16
C PRO A 71 4.89 -10.74 -9.83
N GLU A 72 5.96 -10.38 -9.11
CA GLU A 72 6.29 -10.91 -7.80
C GLU A 72 5.36 -10.39 -6.70
N ASP A 73 5.00 -9.10 -6.73
CA ASP A 73 4.02 -8.52 -5.80
C ASP A 73 2.65 -9.19 -5.96
N TYR A 74 2.26 -9.50 -7.21
CA TYR A 74 1.02 -10.21 -7.49
C TYR A 74 1.02 -11.64 -6.93
N LYS A 75 2.13 -12.38 -7.09
CA LYS A 75 2.28 -13.72 -6.51
C LYS A 75 2.20 -13.70 -4.98
N ARG A 76 2.85 -12.72 -4.34
CA ARG A 76 2.78 -12.54 -2.88
C ARG A 76 1.35 -12.31 -2.42
N LEU A 77 0.62 -11.44 -3.10
CA LEU A 77 -0.78 -11.16 -2.79
C LEU A 77 -1.67 -12.41 -2.95
N GLN A 78 -1.47 -13.20 -4.01
CA GLN A 78 -2.19 -14.46 -4.20
C GLN A 78 -1.93 -15.47 -3.08
N ASN A 79 -0.66 -15.58 -2.63
CA ASN A 79 -0.29 -16.47 -1.54
C ASN A 79 -0.93 -16.04 -0.21
N GLU A 80 -0.95 -14.74 0.08
CA GLU A 80 -1.62 -14.20 1.26
C GLU A 80 -3.13 -14.46 1.23
N LEU A 81 -3.78 -14.24 0.08
CA LEU A 81 -5.20 -14.54 -0.09
C LEU A 81 -5.51 -16.03 0.12
N ALA A 82 -4.69 -16.93 -0.42
CA ALA A 82 -4.87 -18.37 -0.23
C ALA A 82 -4.73 -18.77 1.24
N ARG A 83 -3.72 -18.23 1.92
CA ARG A 83 -3.51 -18.45 3.36
C ARG A 83 -4.69 -17.95 4.19
N LEU A 84 -5.12 -16.72 3.98
CA LEU A 84 -6.23 -16.10 4.70
C LEU A 84 -7.54 -16.86 4.50
N LYS A 85 -7.84 -17.32 3.28
CA LYS A 85 -9.02 -18.15 3.01
C LYS A 85 -8.98 -19.46 3.80
N LYS A 86 -7.83 -20.13 3.84
CA LYS A 86 -7.66 -21.37 4.60
C LYS A 86 -7.81 -21.17 6.11
N GLU A 87 -7.29 -20.07 6.65
CA GLU A 87 -7.47 -19.71 8.07
C GLU A 87 -8.95 -19.44 8.37
N LEU A 88 -9.66 -18.72 7.49
CA LEU A 88 -11.08 -18.44 7.64
C LEU A 88 -11.94 -19.72 7.60
N GLU A 89 -11.68 -20.63 6.67
CA GLU A 89 -12.39 -21.91 6.59
C GLU A 89 -12.17 -22.75 7.85
N ARG A 90 -10.95 -22.79 8.37
CA ARG A 90 -10.63 -23.51 9.61
C ARG A 90 -11.36 -22.95 10.82
N GLU A 91 -11.40 -21.63 10.97
CA GLU A 91 -12.12 -20.99 12.08
C GLU A 91 -13.63 -21.14 11.96
N ARG A 92 -14.18 -21.12 10.73
CA ARG A 92 -15.60 -21.43 10.48
C ARG A 92 -15.94 -22.86 10.89
N LEU A 93 -15.20 -23.85 10.40
CA LEU A 93 -15.39 -25.25 10.77
C LEU A 93 -15.31 -25.46 12.29
N ARG A 94 -14.36 -24.79 12.94
CA ARG A 94 -14.23 -24.83 14.39
C ARG A 94 -15.45 -24.24 15.10
N ALA A 95 -15.98 -23.13 14.61
CA ALA A 95 -17.18 -22.49 15.16
C ALA A 95 -18.42 -23.40 14.99
N ASP A 96 -18.62 -23.94 13.78
CA ASP A 96 -19.73 -24.84 13.46
C ASP A 96 -19.71 -26.09 14.36
N PHE A 97 -18.52 -26.69 14.57
CA PHE A 97 -18.37 -27.82 15.49
C PHE A 97 -18.73 -27.48 16.94
N TYR A 98 -18.40 -26.28 17.42
CA TYR A 98 -18.80 -25.87 18.78
C TYR A 98 -20.31 -25.75 18.91
N GLU A 99 -20.99 -25.25 17.89
CA GLU A 99 -22.45 -25.16 17.89
C GLU A 99 -23.09 -26.56 17.94
N GLU A 100 -22.58 -27.50 17.13
CA GLU A 100 -23.04 -28.90 17.15
C GLU A 100 -22.82 -29.58 18.51
N MET A 101 -21.64 -29.42 19.11
CA MET A 101 -21.33 -30.04 20.41
C MET A 101 -22.15 -29.45 21.56
N VAL A 102 -22.46 -28.16 21.51
CA VAL A 102 -23.37 -27.54 22.49
C VAL A 102 -24.77 -28.10 22.36
N ALA A 103 -25.29 -28.22 21.13
CA ALA A 103 -26.60 -28.80 20.87
C ALA A 103 -26.69 -30.26 21.34
N PHE A 104 -25.67 -31.07 21.03
CA PHE A 104 -25.60 -32.47 21.46
C PHE A 104 -25.57 -32.62 22.99
N GLY A 105 -24.81 -31.79 23.70
CA GLY A 105 -24.74 -31.81 25.16
C GLY A 105 -26.07 -31.46 25.84
N GLU A 106 -26.82 -30.52 25.26
CA GLU A 106 -28.16 -30.17 25.70
C GLU A 106 -29.16 -31.31 25.42
N GLU A 107 -29.10 -31.93 24.24
CA GLU A 107 -30.00 -33.02 23.84
C GLU A 107 -29.78 -34.31 24.64
N VAL A 108 -28.52 -34.75 24.78
CA VAL A 108 -28.21 -36.07 25.37
C VAL A 108 -28.15 -36.05 26.88
N TYR A 109 -27.63 -34.96 27.47
CA TYR A 109 -27.37 -34.88 28.90
C TYR A 109 -28.20 -33.81 29.61
N GLY A 110 -28.95 -32.97 28.89
CA GLY A 110 -29.67 -31.83 29.49
C GLY A 110 -28.74 -30.75 30.06
N ILE A 111 -27.45 -30.77 29.70
CA ILE A 111 -26.44 -29.86 30.26
C ILE A 111 -26.29 -28.66 29.32
N ARG A 112 -26.60 -27.48 29.83
CA ARG A 112 -26.42 -26.22 29.10
C ARG A 112 -24.96 -25.76 29.18
N LEU A 113 -24.19 -26.04 28.13
CA LEU A 113 -22.81 -25.57 28.02
C LEU A 113 -22.79 -24.08 27.63
N LYS A 114 -22.25 -23.22 28.51
CA LYS A 114 -22.03 -21.80 28.20
C LYS A 114 -20.65 -21.59 27.61
N LYS A 115 -20.55 -20.80 26.53
CA LYS A 115 -19.26 -20.36 25.98
C LYS A 115 -18.51 -19.53 27.03
N ALA A 116 -17.25 -19.86 27.32
CA ALA A 116 -16.44 -19.09 28.26
C ALA A 116 -16.17 -17.69 27.69
N GLY A 117 -16.69 -16.64 28.34
CA GLY A 117 -16.40 -15.24 27.98
C GLY A 117 -17.60 -14.31 27.82
N THR A 118 -18.84 -14.81 27.87
CA THR A 118 -20.04 -13.95 27.88
C THR A 118 -20.39 -13.57 29.32
N LYS A 119 -20.14 -12.31 29.71
CA LYS A 119 -20.75 -11.68 30.89
C LYS A 119 -22.13 -11.14 30.53
#